data_AF-A0A2R6HYQ3-F1
#
_entry.id   AF-A0A2R6HYQ3-F1
#
_cell.length_a   1.000
_cell.length_b   1.000
_cell.length_c   1.000
_cell.angle_alpha   90.00
_cell.angle_beta   90.00
_cell.angle_gamma   90.00
#
_symmetry.space_group_name_H-M   'P 1'
#
loop_
_entity.id
_entity.type
_entity.pdbx_description
1 polymer ?
#
loop_
_entity_poly.entity_id
_entity_poly.type
_entity_poly.pdbx_seq_one_letter_code
_entity_poly.pdbx_strand_id
1 'polypeptide(L)'
;MSRRRSFRSRCRAQASTVGVALVIGMTLLGATAVVTLGAVAYDDGKDRSDVERAEQSMAQFDSRSAQVALGEDSTQRLALGRSDGTYTVDPDAGHLKIKHVNYDGSSNETVYETDLGAVYYRNGDREIAYQGGGVWRTDDADGNARMVSPPEFHYRAATLTLPVVVVQGSASAAGAPTAVMEQRTAAVAKYPNASATYSNGDEYLNPAKGGSIHVTVTGEYYEGWADYFDQRTDGTVVSVNDTEQSVTAKLITLGNQGQFAVPSDDGSDEVEVRGLQDGGLQELDFTLRPENPDSNKFSSLDWSMYVEEGDRRMEINLDGPSNGECGDKVDLNVYYTDDGGDTYHGWVAQDAYTITDDDGDCTTDDPVKLEVSLTDSSIDAEYETINGKMAQYNPSSGSLVDSVTFDEFDSDPDTDNTYTEGAGDTESIDVIVNHYFSHLGPRFNLLAADGNSGNTVSESDSTGDSIQYTGTDVITYLHVSENEVEVRFE
;
A
#
# COMPACT_ATOMS: atom_id res chain seq x y z
N MET A 1 80.92 32.56 -63.71
CA MET A 1 80.31 32.72 -62.36
C MET A 1 78.88 32.21 -62.39
N SER A 2 78.27 32.02 -61.20
CA SER A 2 76.93 31.43 -60.95
C SER A 2 76.85 29.89 -60.96
N ARG A 3 76.26 29.36 -59.88
CA ARG A 3 76.02 27.93 -59.59
C ARG A 3 74.57 27.58 -59.93
N ARG A 4 74.28 26.33 -60.27
CA ARG A 4 73.04 25.66 -59.80
C ARG A 4 73.28 24.19 -59.47
N ARG A 5 72.52 23.71 -58.48
CA ARG A 5 72.74 22.44 -57.77
C ARG A 5 72.02 21.26 -58.42
N SER A 6 72.68 20.10 -58.32
CA SER A 6 72.18 18.74 -58.05
C SER A 6 70.68 18.49 -57.87
N PHE A 7 70.24 17.31 -58.32
CA PHE A 7 69.39 16.43 -57.50
C PHE A 7 69.95 15.00 -57.45
N ARG A 8 69.68 14.29 -56.34
CA ARG A 8 70.16 12.92 -56.05
C ARG A 8 69.11 11.86 -56.37
N SER A 9 69.57 10.66 -56.68
CA SER A 9 68.98 9.36 -56.27
C SER A 9 70.08 8.30 -56.42
N ARG A 10 70.85 7.87 -55.39
CA ARG A 10 70.52 7.29 -54.07
C ARG A 10 69.55 6.09 -54.13
N CYS A 11 70.16 4.91 -53.89
CA CYS A 11 69.68 3.71 -53.19
C CYS A 11 68.39 2.99 -53.65
N ARG A 12 68.52 1.67 -53.90
CA ARG A 12 67.41 0.70 -53.77
C ARG A 12 67.72 -0.53 -52.89
N ALA A 13 68.98 -0.80 -52.53
CA ALA A 13 69.36 -2.02 -51.79
C ALA A 13 69.17 -1.99 -50.26
N GLN A 14 69.00 -0.82 -49.63
CA GLN A 14 68.64 -0.71 -48.19
C GLN A 14 67.13 -0.54 -47.95
N ALA A 15 66.35 -0.30 -49.01
CA ALA A 15 64.90 -0.11 -48.86
C ALA A 15 64.18 -1.41 -48.46
N SER A 16 64.67 -2.57 -48.89
CA SER A 16 64.07 -3.87 -48.53
C SER A 16 64.30 -4.23 -47.07
N THR A 17 65.52 -4.10 -46.54
CA THR A 17 65.83 -4.43 -45.14
C THR A 17 65.18 -3.46 -44.16
N VAL A 18 65.15 -2.16 -44.48
CA VAL A 18 64.41 -1.17 -43.67
C VAL A 18 62.90 -1.39 -43.76
N GLY A 19 62.38 -1.75 -44.94
CA GLY A 19 60.96 -2.10 -45.12
C GLY A 19 60.54 -3.34 -44.32
N VAL A 20 61.33 -4.42 -44.36
CA VAL A 20 61.08 -5.64 -43.57
C VAL A 20 61.17 -5.36 -42.07
N ALA A 21 62.16 -4.59 -41.62
CA ALA A 21 62.28 -4.21 -40.21
C ALA A 21 61.09 -3.35 -39.73
N LEU A 22 60.59 -2.43 -40.56
CA LEU A 22 59.40 -1.62 -40.26
C LEU A 22 58.12 -2.49 -40.21
N VAL A 23 57.95 -3.43 -41.14
CA VAL A 23 56.80 -4.35 -41.13
C VAL A 23 56.83 -5.22 -39.87
N ILE A 24 57.98 -5.82 -39.53
CA ILE A 24 58.13 -6.64 -38.31
C ILE A 24 57.84 -5.81 -37.06
N GLY A 25 58.43 -4.60 -36.96
CA GLY A 25 58.17 -3.70 -35.83
C GLY A 25 56.71 -3.29 -35.71
N MET A 26 56.05 -3.00 -36.83
CA MET A 26 54.62 -2.63 -36.83
C MET A 26 53.70 -3.81 -36.56
N THR A 27 54.02 -5.03 -37.01
CA THR A 27 53.27 -6.23 -36.61
C THR A 27 53.46 -6.58 -35.15
N LEU A 28 54.66 -6.39 -34.59
CA LEU A 28 54.90 -6.59 -33.15
C LEU A 28 54.12 -5.57 -32.32
N LEU A 29 54.17 -4.28 -32.68
CA LEU A 29 53.39 -3.24 -32.00
C LEU A 29 51.88 -3.49 -32.11
N GLY A 30 51.39 -3.86 -33.29
CA GLY A 30 49.98 -4.21 -33.49
C GLY A 30 49.55 -5.44 -32.70
N ALA A 31 50.35 -6.51 -32.70
CA ALA A 31 50.09 -7.71 -31.92
C ALA A 31 50.10 -7.43 -30.41
N THR A 32 51.07 -6.66 -29.90
CA THR A 32 51.09 -6.25 -28.49
C THR A 32 49.85 -5.44 -28.12
N ALA A 33 49.45 -4.46 -28.93
CA ALA A 33 48.27 -3.64 -28.68
C ALA A 33 46.97 -4.48 -28.65
N VAL A 34 46.81 -5.40 -29.61
CA VAL A 34 45.66 -6.33 -29.66
C VAL A 34 45.66 -7.27 -28.45
N VAL A 35 46.81 -7.78 -28.01
CA VAL A 35 46.90 -8.65 -26.83
C VAL A 35 46.57 -7.89 -25.55
N THR A 36 47.04 -6.66 -25.36
CA THR A 36 46.70 -5.86 -24.16
C THR A 36 45.23 -5.46 -24.10
N LEU A 37 44.64 -5.06 -25.23
CA LEU A 37 43.20 -4.72 -25.28
C LEU A 37 42.33 -5.99 -25.16
N GLY A 38 42.76 -7.08 -25.78
CA GLY A 38 42.10 -8.38 -25.70
C GLY A 38 42.16 -8.99 -24.30
N ALA A 39 43.23 -8.77 -23.53
CA ALA A 39 43.34 -9.22 -22.15
C ALA A 39 42.31 -8.54 -21.25
N VAL A 40 42.19 -7.20 -21.32
CA VAL A 40 41.20 -6.44 -20.54
C VAL A 40 39.77 -6.86 -20.89
N ALA A 41 39.46 -6.99 -22.19
CA ALA A 41 38.14 -7.45 -22.63
C ALA A 41 37.86 -8.93 -22.31
N TYR A 42 38.90 -9.75 -22.11
CA TYR A 42 38.77 -11.16 -21.74
C TYR A 42 38.53 -11.35 -20.24
N ASP A 43 39.23 -10.60 -19.38
CA ASP A 43 38.95 -10.60 -17.94
C ASP A 43 37.53 -10.08 -17.67
N ASP A 44 37.14 -8.94 -18.25
CA ASP A 44 35.79 -8.35 -18.08
C ASP A 44 34.67 -9.30 -18.55
N GLY A 45 34.87 -9.98 -19.69
CA GLY A 45 33.94 -10.99 -20.20
C GLY A 45 33.90 -12.28 -19.35
N LYS A 46 35.01 -12.66 -18.72
CA LYS A 46 35.09 -13.81 -17.81
C LYS A 46 34.37 -13.50 -16.51
N ASP A 47 34.66 -12.35 -15.90
CA ASP A 47 34.03 -11.85 -14.68
C ASP A 47 32.50 -11.83 -14.80
N ARG A 48 31.98 -11.19 -15.85
CA ARG A 48 30.55 -11.16 -16.13
C ARG A 48 29.95 -12.56 -16.24
N SER A 49 30.63 -13.48 -16.93
CA SER A 49 30.19 -14.86 -17.07
C SER A 49 30.21 -15.65 -15.75
N ASP A 50 31.12 -15.32 -14.83
CA ASP A 50 31.18 -15.93 -13.50
C ASP A 50 30.05 -15.41 -12.59
N VAL A 51 29.70 -14.12 -12.69
CA VAL A 51 28.54 -13.52 -12.00
C VAL A 51 27.21 -14.11 -12.50
N GLU A 52 26.97 -14.13 -13.82
CA GLU A 52 25.74 -14.70 -14.41
C GLU A 52 25.57 -16.20 -14.03
N ARG A 53 26.67 -16.95 -13.86
CA ARG A 53 26.64 -18.33 -13.33
C ARG A 53 26.33 -18.40 -11.83
N ALA A 54 26.87 -17.48 -11.04
CA ALA A 54 26.60 -17.42 -9.61
C ALA A 54 25.13 -17.05 -9.36
N GLU A 55 24.55 -16.10 -10.10
CA GLU A 55 23.12 -15.77 -10.06
C GLU A 55 22.26 -17.01 -10.33
N GLN A 56 22.55 -17.74 -11.41
CA GLN A 56 21.82 -18.97 -11.75
C GLN A 56 22.02 -20.09 -10.72
N SER A 57 23.16 -20.13 -10.03
CA SER A 57 23.40 -21.08 -8.94
C SER A 57 22.64 -20.69 -7.68
N MET A 58 22.57 -19.39 -7.35
CA MET A 58 21.84 -18.88 -6.19
C MET A 58 20.32 -18.96 -6.38
N ALA A 59 19.78 -18.73 -7.58
CA ALA A 59 18.37 -18.99 -7.89
C ALA A 59 18.00 -20.49 -7.81
N GLN A 60 18.92 -21.40 -8.12
CA GLN A 60 18.73 -22.83 -7.87
C GLN A 60 18.89 -23.21 -6.39
N PHE A 61 19.72 -22.47 -5.65
CA PHE A 61 19.89 -22.64 -4.20
C PHE A 61 18.62 -22.24 -3.47
N ASP A 62 18.04 -21.09 -3.83
CA ASP A 62 16.72 -20.62 -3.41
C ASP A 62 15.64 -21.68 -3.63
N SER A 63 15.43 -22.11 -4.89
CA SER A 63 14.42 -23.12 -5.23
C SER A 63 14.58 -24.44 -4.43
N ARG A 64 15.81 -24.90 -4.17
CA ARG A 64 16.05 -26.09 -3.33
C ARG A 64 15.90 -25.83 -1.84
N SER A 65 16.24 -24.63 -1.37
CA SER A 65 16.05 -24.22 0.02
C SER A 65 14.57 -24.13 0.35
N ALA A 66 13.74 -23.64 -0.58
CA ALA A 66 12.27 -23.65 -0.46
C ALA A 66 11.72 -25.09 -0.33
N GLN A 67 12.20 -26.06 -1.11
CA GLN A 67 11.80 -27.47 -0.99
C GLN A 67 12.13 -28.08 0.39
N VAL A 68 13.28 -27.70 0.97
CA VAL A 68 13.71 -28.14 2.31
C VAL A 68 12.91 -27.42 3.41
N ALA A 69 12.70 -26.12 3.26
CA ALA A 69 11.93 -25.28 4.17
C ALA A 69 10.48 -25.80 4.30
N LEU A 70 9.79 -25.92 3.15
CA LEU A 70 8.40 -26.38 3.06
C LEU A 70 8.23 -27.89 3.33
N GLY A 71 9.32 -28.64 3.52
CA GLY A 71 9.31 -30.04 3.95
C GLY A 71 8.98 -31.06 2.86
N GLU A 72 9.19 -30.73 1.58
CA GLU A 72 9.10 -31.71 0.49
C GLU A 72 10.21 -32.77 0.60
N ASP A 73 11.43 -32.34 0.97
CA ASP A 73 12.60 -33.18 1.22
C ASP A 73 13.35 -32.70 2.47
N SER A 74 13.81 -33.60 3.34
CA SER A 74 14.58 -33.21 4.53
C SER A 74 16.04 -32.81 4.24
N THR A 75 16.52 -33.01 3.02
CA THR A 75 17.89 -32.65 2.61
C THR A 75 17.99 -32.43 1.10
N GLN A 76 18.54 -31.30 0.69
CA GLN A 76 18.89 -31.02 -0.71
C GLN A 76 20.40 -30.83 -0.89
N ARG A 77 20.88 -31.06 -2.12
CA ARG A 77 22.28 -30.83 -2.53
C ARG A 77 22.34 -30.08 -3.84
N LEU A 78 23.24 -29.09 -3.90
CA LEU A 78 23.50 -28.29 -5.10
C LEU A 78 25.00 -28.13 -5.31
N ALA A 79 25.51 -28.55 -6.46
CA ALA A 79 26.86 -28.19 -6.88
C ALA A 79 26.84 -26.75 -7.38
N LEU A 80 27.49 -25.82 -6.65
CA LEU A 80 27.48 -24.38 -6.93
C LEU A 80 28.37 -23.98 -8.13
N GLY A 81 28.95 -24.96 -8.82
CA GLY A 81 29.87 -24.76 -9.94
C GLY A 81 31.25 -24.27 -9.52
N ARG A 82 32.21 -24.34 -10.44
CA ARG A 82 33.55 -23.77 -10.20
C ARG A 82 33.51 -22.27 -10.44
N SER A 83 33.89 -21.51 -9.43
CA SER A 83 34.09 -20.06 -9.49
C SER A 83 35.44 -19.67 -8.86
N ASP A 84 35.88 -18.44 -9.11
CA ASP A 84 37.04 -17.84 -8.45
C ASP A 84 36.67 -17.01 -7.19
N GLY A 85 35.38 -17.00 -6.82
CA GLY A 85 34.85 -16.35 -5.62
C GLY A 85 34.73 -17.28 -4.42
N THR A 86 34.14 -16.77 -3.34
CA THR A 86 33.92 -17.49 -2.08
C THR A 86 32.44 -17.48 -1.71
N TYR A 87 31.93 -18.64 -1.30
CA TYR A 87 30.61 -18.78 -0.69
C TYR A 87 30.74 -18.78 0.84
N THR A 88 29.85 -18.08 1.54
CA THR A 88 29.85 -17.98 3.01
C THR A 88 28.41 -17.97 3.53
N VAL A 89 28.17 -18.70 4.62
CA VAL A 89 26.92 -18.65 5.39
C VAL A 89 27.11 -17.73 6.59
N ASP A 90 26.16 -16.84 6.82
CA ASP A 90 26.12 -15.92 7.94
C ASP A 90 24.72 -15.98 8.58
N PRO A 91 24.56 -16.41 9.83
CA PRO A 91 23.25 -16.59 10.44
C PRO A 91 22.63 -15.26 10.92
N ASP A 92 23.43 -14.20 11.03
CA ASP A 92 23.06 -12.93 11.69
C ASP A 92 23.00 -11.77 10.66
N ALA A 93 22.64 -12.07 9.40
CA ALA A 93 22.76 -11.18 8.24
C ALA A 93 21.64 -10.13 8.09
N GLY A 94 20.66 -10.12 8.98
CA GLY A 94 19.49 -9.24 8.91
C GLY A 94 18.45 -9.64 9.94
N HIS A 95 17.30 -8.99 9.90
CA HIS A 95 16.25 -9.16 10.91
C HIS A 95 14.86 -8.93 10.30
N LEU A 96 13.88 -9.72 10.71
CA LEU A 96 12.48 -9.60 10.29
C LEU A 96 11.57 -9.51 11.52
N LYS A 97 10.70 -8.51 11.52
CA LYS A 97 9.72 -8.25 12.59
C LYS A 97 8.33 -8.04 12.01
N ILE A 98 7.36 -8.82 12.51
CA ILE A 98 5.94 -8.66 12.24
C ILE A 98 5.29 -8.08 13.49
N LYS A 99 4.77 -6.87 13.37
CA LYS A 99 4.20 -6.10 14.47
C LYS A 99 2.77 -5.72 14.15
N HIS A 100 1.87 -6.01 15.07
CA HIS A 100 0.49 -5.52 15.03
C HIS A 100 0.47 -4.15 15.72
N VAL A 101 0.31 -3.10 14.92
CA VAL A 101 0.28 -1.71 15.36
C VAL A 101 -1.13 -1.32 15.79
N ASN A 102 -1.26 -0.69 16.95
CA ASN A 102 -2.53 -0.34 17.60
C ASN A 102 -3.48 -1.55 17.78
N TYR A 103 -2.94 -2.72 18.14
CA TYR A 103 -3.70 -3.98 18.23
C TYR A 103 -4.85 -3.93 19.25
N ASP A 104 -4.68 -3.18 20.33
CA ASP A 104 -5.70 -2.96 21.38
C ASP A 104 -6.33 -1.55 21.30
N GLY A 105 -6.05 -0.80 20.23
CA GLY A 105 -6.41 0.62 20.05
C GLY A 105 -5.37 1.62 20.57
N SER A 106 -4.38 1.21 21.37
CA SER A 106 -3.39 2.12 22.00
C SER A 106 -1.96 1.60 22.06
N SER A 107 -1.80 0.27 22.06
CA SER A 107 -0.54 -0.47 22.19
C SER A 107 -0.21 -1.21 20.90
N ASN A 108 1.04 -1.63 20.77
CA ASN A 108 1.47 -2.50 19.69
C ASN A 108 1.93 -3.84 20.26
N GLU A 109 1.65 -4.95 19.57
CA GLU A 109 2.13 -6.28 19.94
C GLU A 109 3.04 -6.84 18.84
N THR A 110 4.19 -7.40 19.22
CA THR A 110 5.06 -8.13 18.29
C THR A 110 4.47 -9.53 18.10
N VAL A 111 4.00 -9.84 16.89
CA VAL A 111 3.48 -11.18 16.56
C VAL A 111 4.61 -12.16 16.33
N TYR A 112 5.65 -11.71 15.63
CA TYR A 112 6.79 -12.54 15.28
C TYR A 112 8.03 -11.68 15.07
N GLU A 113 9.19 -12.23 15.42
CA GLU A 113 10.49 -11.58 15.34
C GLU A 113 11.55 -12.66 15.19
N THR A 114 12.47 -12.51 14.24
CA THR A 114 13.56 -13.46 14.00
C THR A 114 14.74 -12.77 13.30
N ASP A 115 15.92 -13.36 13.44
CA ASP A 115 17.12 -12.96 12.70
C ASP A 115 17.18 -13.74 11.38
N LEU A 116 17.50 -13.03 10.29
CA LEU A 116 17.56 -13.56 8.93
C LEU A 116 19.00 -13.86 8.53
N GLY A 117 19.39 -15.13 8.60
CA GLY A 117 20.63 -15.58 8.00
C GLY A 117 20.64 -15.47 6.47
N ALA A 118 21.84 -15.37 5.90
CA ALA A 118 22.08 -15.31 4.47
C ALA A 118 23.18 -16.28 3.99
N VAL A 119 23.15 -16.58 2.70
CA VAL A 119 24.25 -17.24 1.99
C VAL A 119 24.77 -16.29 0.92
N TYR A 120 26.02 -15.85 1.08
CA TYR A 120 26.70 -14.95 0.15
C TYR A 120 27.54 -15.73 -0.86
N TYR A 121 27.61 -15.21 -2.08
CA TYR A 121 28.72 -15.37 -3.01
C TYR A 121 29.43 -14.04 -3.16
N ARG A 122 30.74 -13.97 -2.89
CA ARG A 122 31.56 -12.75 -3.02
C ARG A 122 32.72 -12.96 -4.01
N ASN A 123 32.90 -12.02 -4.92
CA ASN A 123 34.05 -11.98 -5.84
C ASN A 123 34.43 -10.53 -6.21
N GLY A 124 35.49 -10.02 -5.57
CA GLY A 124 35.84 -8.60 -5.64
C GLY A 124 34.77 -7.74 -4.97
N ASP A 125 34.36 -6.66 -5.65
CA ASP A 125 33.31 -5.74 -5.18
C ASP A 125 31.88 -6.24 -5.51
N ARG A 126 31.74 -7.44 -6.07
CA ARG A 126 30.44 -8.01 -6.48
C ARG A 126 29.97 -9.06 -5.49
N GLU A 127 28.70 -8.99 -5.12
CA GLU A 127 28.07 -9.94 -4.21
C GLU A 127 26.68 -10.38 -4.72
N ILE A 128 26.35 -11.65 -4.46
CA ILE A 128 25.01 -12.20 -4.61
C ILE A 128 24.64 -12.89 -3.30
N ALA A 129 23.50 -12.54 -2.73
CA ALA A 129 23.06 -13.02 -1.42
C ALA A 129 21.70 -13.72 -1.54
N TYR A 130 21.56 -14.89 -0.94
CA TYR A 130 20.25 -15.48 -0.63
C TYR A 130 19.88 -15.14 0.81
N GLN A 131 18.75 -14.48 1.04
CA GLN A 131 18.23 -14.16 2.38
C GLN A 131 16.70 -14.14 2.37
N GLY A 132 16.07 -14.78 3.37
CA GLY A 132 14.63 -14.70 3.61
C GLY A 132 13.76 -15.24 2.46
N GLY A 133 14.30 -16.12 1.62
CA GLY A 133 13.64 -16.61 0.40
C GLY A 133 13.90 -15.78 -0.86
N GLY A 134 14.51 -14.59 -0.75
CA GLY A 134 14.91 -13.78 -1.92
C GLY A 134 16.37 -14.01 -2.32
N VAL A 135 16.70 -13.70 -3.57
CA VAL A 135 18.09 -13.58 -4.05
C VAL A 135 18.34 -12.14 -4.48
N TRP A 136 19.37 -11.53 -3.91
CA TRP A 136 19.76 -10.14 -4.06
C TRP A 136 21.15 -10.05 -4.69
N ARG A 137 21.43 -8.98 -5.43
CA ARG A 137 22.74 -8.68 -6.03
C ARG A 137 23.13 -7.23 -5.77
N THR A 138 24.37 -7.01 -5.38
CA THR A 138 24.98 -5.67 -5.31
C THR A 138 26.09 -5.59 -6.36
N ASP A 139 26.02 -4.55 -7.21
CA ASP A 139 26.82 -4.43 -8.44
C ASP A 139 27.99 -3.45 -8.31
N ASP A 140 28.01 -2.61 -7.27
CA ASP A 140 28.92 -1.47 -7.13
C ASP A 140 29.16 -1.05 -5.66
N ALA A 141 30.13 -0.15 -5.48
CA ALA A 141 30.53 0.39 -4.18
C ALA A 141 29.54 1.40 -3.56
N ASP A 142 28.47 1.74 -4.29
CA ASP A 142 27.37 2.55 -3.77
C ASP A 142 26.34 1.68 -2.99
N GLY A 143 26.33 0.36 -3.24
CA GLY A 143 25.77 -0.66 -2.34
C GLY A 143 24.32 -1.06 -2.62
N ASN A 144 23.71 -0.53 -3.68
CA ASN A 144 22.27 -0.70 -3.92
C ASN A 144 21.88 -2.15 -4.27
N ALA A 145 21.02 -2.75 -3.45
CA ALA A 145 20.61 -4.14 -3.57
C ALA A 145 19.50 -4.33 -4.62
N ARG A 146 19.76 -5.15 -5.65
CA ARG A 146 18.80 -5.46 -6.73
C ARG A 146 18.28 -6.88 -6.60
N MET A 147 16.98 -7.06 -6.79
CA MET A 147 16.33 -8.38 -6.79
C MET A 147 16.69 -9.22 -8.04
N VAL A 148 17.14 -10.45 -7.80
CA VAL A 148 17.39 -11.50 -8.82
C VAL A 148 16.30 -12.58 -8.77
N SER A 149 15.92 -13.02 -7.56
CA SER A 149 14.79 -13.93 -7.30
C SER A 149 13.91 -13.33 -6.21
N PRO A 150 12.56 -13.30 -6.37
CA PRO A 150 11.68 -12.75 -5.35
C PRO A 150 11.58 -13.66 -4.11
N PRO A 151 11.46 -13.07 -2.90
CA PRO A 151 10.98 -13.80 -1.74
C PRO A 151 9.49 -14.17 -1.87
N GLU A 152 9.08 -15.16 -1.08
CA GLU A 152 7.69 -15.58 -0.93
C GLU A 152 6.97 -14.70 0.09
N PHE A 153 6.25 -13.68 -0.38
CA PHE A 153 5.39 -12.82 0.44
C PHE A 153 4.13 -12.52 -0.37
N HIS A 154 2.95 -12.77 0.21
CA HIS A 154 1.68 -12.49 -0.44
C HIS A 154 0.71 -11.90 0.57
N TYR A 155 0.18 -10.71 0.30
CA TYR A 155 -0.99 -10.17 0.99
C TYR A 155 -2.13 -10.02 -0.01
N ARG A 156 -3.27 -10.67 0.26
CA ARG A 156 -4.48 -10.57 -0.56
C ARG A 156 -5.69 -10.93 0.28
N ALA A 157 -6.80 -10.19 0.16
CA ALA A 157 -8.07 -10.48 0.85
C ALA A 157 -7.84 -11.01 2.28
N ALA A 158 -7.36 -10.12 3.17
CA ALA A 158 -6.93 -10.37 4.56
C ALA A 158 -5.62 -11.12 4.75
N THR A 159 -5.27 -12.00 3.83
CA THR A 159 -4.42 -13.12 4.19
C THR A 159 -2.97 -12.77 3.89
N LEU A 160 -2.18 -12.53 4.94
CA LEU A 160 -0.72 -12.51 4.85
C LEU A 160 -0.22 -13.95 4.82
N THR A 161 0.28 -14.39 3.67
CA THR A 161 1.05 -15.64 3.54
C THR A 161 2.53 -15.31 3.44
N LEU A 162 3.30 -15.76 4.42
CA LEU A 162 4.72 -15.44 4.56
C LEU A 162 5.51 -16.64 5.15
N PRO A 163 6.03 -17.54 4.30
CA PRO A 163 7.00 -18.55 4.72
C PRO A 163 8.40 -17.95 4.85
N VAL A 164 8.78 -17.62 6.09
CA VAL A 164 10.11 -17.11 6.42
C VAL A 164 11.11 -18.25 6.41
N VAL A 165 12.11 -18.18 5.53
CA VAL A 165 13.23 -19.13 5.49
C VAL A 165 14.41 -18.56 6.28
N VAL A 166 14.72 -19.20 7.41
CA VAL A 166 15.83 -18.81 8.29
C VAL A 166 17.02 -19.70 7.97
N VAL A 167 18.07 -19.10 7.38
CA VAL A 167 19.34 -19.79 7.11
C VAL A 167 20.15 -19.90 8.39
N GLN A 168 20.70 -21.08 8.65
CA GLN A 168 21.55 -21.37 9.81
C GLN A 168 22.88 -21.99 9.36
N GLY A 169 23.97 -21.68 10.07
CA GLY A 169 25.30 -22.20 9.81
C GLY A 169 26.39 -21.13 9.93
N SER A 170 27.63 -21.50 9.59
CA SER A 170 28.78 -20.58 9.53
C SER A 170 29.88 -21.10 8.59
N ALA A 171 29.49 -21.89 7.59
CA ALA A 171 30.41 -22.51 6.65
C ALA A 171 30.92 -21.48 5.61
N SER A 172 32.16 -21.66 5.15
CA SER A 172 32.70 -20.90 4.01
C SER A 172 33.54 -21.81 3.12
N ALA A 173 33.41 -21.67 1.80
CA ALA A 173 34.11 -22.49 0.82
C ALA A 173 34.34 -21.74 -0.50
N ALA A 174 35.43 -22.05 -1.19
CA ALA A 174 35.82 -21.44 -2.46
C ALA A 174 36.09 -22.52 -3.53
N GLY A 175 36.16 -22.11 -4.80
CA GLY A 175 36.38 -23.03 -5.91
C GLY A 175 35.08 -23.67 -6.38
N ALA A 176 34.86 -24.96 -6.10
CA ALA A 176 33.71 -25.72 -6.61
C ALA A 176 32.94 -26.50 -5.51
N PRO A 177 32.43 -25.83 -4.47
CA PRO A 177 31.74 -26.49 -3.36
C PRO A 177 30.39 -27.08 -3.76
N THR A 178 29.96 -28.10 -3.02
CA THR A 178 28.57 -28.55 -3.00
C THR A 178 27.89 -27.97 -1.76
N ALA A 179 26.84 -27.17 -1.94
CA ALA A 179 25.97 -26.77 -0.84
C ALA A 179 25.05 -27.94 -0.46
N VAL A 180 24.97 -28.23 0.83
CA VAL A 180 24.02 -29.15 1.43
C VAL A 180 23.09 -28.32 2.32
N MET A 181 21.80 -28.43 2.04
CA MET A 181 20.71 -27.76 2.77
C MET A 181 19.96 -28.85 3.55
N GLU A 182 19.89 -28.75 4.86
CA GLU A 182 19.26 -29.75 5.74
C GLU A 182 18.14 -29.09 6.56
N GLN A 183 16.94 -29.68 6.58
CA GLN A 183 15.83 -29.16 7.37
C GLN A 183 16.15 -29.35 8.85
N ARG A 184 16.29 -28.25 9.58
CA ARG A 184 16.59 -28.25 11.01
C ARG A 184 15.32 -28.34 11.84
N THR A 185 14.33 -27.51 11.46
CA THR A 185 13.01 -27.45 12.08
C THR A 185 11.96 -27.39 10.97
N ALA A 186 10.96 -28.27 11.02
CA ALA A 186 9.84 -28.26 10.09
C ALA A 186 8.92 -27.06 10.35
N ALA A 187 8.29 -26.54 9.29
CA ALA A 187 7.44 -25.34 9.27
C ALA A 187 6.67 -25.07 10.57
N VAL A 188 7.13 -24.08 11.35
CA VAL A 188 6.49 -23.66 12.60
C VAL A 188 5.58 -22.47 12.31
N ALA A 189 4.27 -22.70 12.34
CA ALA A 189 3.29 -21.63 12.20
C ALA A 189 3.43 -20.60 13.32
N LYS A 190 3.43 -19.31 12.98
CA LYS A 190 3.52 -18.19 13.91
C LYS A 190 2.18 -17.46 13.93
N TYR A 191 1.64 -17.29 15.13
CA TYR A 191 0.31 -16.73 15.36
C TYR A 191 0.36 -15.62 16.41
N PRO A 192 -0.66 -14.74 16.45
CA PRO A 192 -0.97 -13.89 17.58
C PRO A 192 -0.80 -14.60 18.94
N ASN A 193 -0.29 -13.85 19.92
CA ASN A 193 -0.04 -14.33 21.26
C ASN A 193 -1.37 -14.55 22.00
N ALA A 194 -1.89 -15.78 21.96
CA ALA A 194 -3.15 -16.18 22.61
C ALA A 194 -3.20 -16.00 24.14
N SER A 195 -2.10 -15.60 24.79
CA SER A 195 -2.10 -15.20 26.21
C SER A 195 -2.32 -13.69 26.42
N ALA A 196 -2.33 -12.89 25.34
CA ALA A 196 -2.73 -11.50 25.33
C ALA A 196 -4.22 -11.36 24.99
N THR A 197 -4.77 -10.18 25.25
CA THR A 197 -6.19 -9.86 25.00
C THR A 197 -6.32 -8.49 24.34
N TYR A 198 -7.34 -8.33 23.51
CA TYR A 198 -7.79 -7.03 23.02
C TYR A 198 -8.39 -6.18 24.16
N SER A 199 -8.54 -4.87 23.95
CA SER A 199 -9.12 -3.95 24.95
C SER A 199 -10.58 -4.26 25.33
N ASN A 200 -11.33 -4.95 24.47
CA ASN A 200 -12.68 -5.43 24.76
C ASN A 200 -12.71 -6.73 25.61
N GLY A 201 -11.55 -7.32 25.90
CA GLY A 201 -11.40 -8.58 26.65
C GLY A 201 -11.37 -9.86 25.81
N ASP A 202 -11.50 -9.77 24.48
CA ASP A 202 -11.36 -10.94 23.59
C ASP A 202 -9.91 -11.47 23.59
N GLU A 203 -9.75 -12.80 23.39
CA GLU A 203 -8.43 -13.43 23.24
C GLU A 203 -7.72 -12.95 21.96
N TYR A 204 -6.42 -12.66 22.05
CA TYR A 204 -5.61 -12.24 20.90
C TYR A 204 -5.23 -13.45 20.01
N LEU A 205 -6.16 -13.83 19.14
CA LEU A 205 -6.06 -15.00 18.26
C LEU A 205 -5.84 -14.63 16.79
N ASN A 206 -5.54 -15.64 15.97
CA ASN A 206 -5.65 -15.56 14.51
C ASN A 206 -7.11 -15.83 14.12
N PRO A 207 -7.78 -14.99 13.31
CA PRO A 207 -7.27 -13.79 12.64
C PRO A 207 -7.11 -12.56 13.55
N ALA A 208 -6.10 -11.76 13.24
CA ALA A 208 -5.87 -10.47 13.88
C ALA A 208 -6.95 -9.46 13.46
N LYS A 209 -7.42 -8.64 14.40
CA LYS A 209 -8.49 -7.65 14.20
C LYS A 209 -8.01 -6.24 14.59
N GLY A 210 -8.52 -5.23 13.89
CA GLY A 210 -8.19 -3.83 14.15
C GLY A 210 -6.74 -3.48 13.79
N GLY A 211 -6.31 -2.28 14.18
CA GLY A 211 -4.92 -1.86 14.02
C GLY A 211 -4.43 -1.82 12.57
N SER A 212 -3.17 -2.18 12.37
CA SER A 212 -2.59 -2.56 11.07
C SER A 212 -1.39 -3.47 11.27
N ILE A 213 -1.14 -4.40 10.33
CA ILE A 213 0.03 -5.29 10.39
C ILE A 213 1.21 -4.64 9.65
N HIS A 214 2.34 -4.52 10.35
CA HIS A 214 3.59 -3.96 9.82
C HIS A 214 4.61 -5.09 9.75
N VAL A 215 5.17 -5.32 8.56
CA VAL A 215 6.29 -6.24 8.35
C VAL A 215 7.54 -5.40 8.08
N THR A 216 8.45 -5.36 9.04
CA THR A 216 9.71 -4.65 8.96
C THR A 216 10.85 -5.62 8.67
N VAL A 217 11.67 -5.31 7.66
CA VAL A 217 12.94 -6.00 7.37
C VAL A 217 14.08 -5.00 7.57
N THR A 218 15.13 -5.44 8.27
CA THR A 218 16.34 -4.64 8.55
C THR A 218 17.57 -5.42 8.10
N GLY A 219 18.48 -4.78 7.39
CA GLY A 219 19.73 -5.39 6.91
C GLY A 219 20.24 -4.76 5.62
N GLU A 220 21.37 -5.28 5.11
CA GLU A 220 22.08 -4.73 3.95
C GLU A 220 21.21 -4.68 2.68
N TYR A 221 20.24 -5.59 2.53
CA TYR A 221 19.38 -5.70 1.34
C TYR A 221 18.02 -4.97 1.45
N TYR A 222 17.84 -4.06 2.42
CA TYR A 222 16.56 -3.39 2.66
C TYR A 222 15.98 -2.66 1.43
N GLU A 223 16.82 -2.09 0.57
CA GLU A 223 16.38 -1.48 -0.70
C GLU A 223 15.78 -2.51 -1.67
N GLY A 224 16.38 -3.71 -1.76
CA GLY A 224 15.86 -4.79 -2.60
C GLY A 224 14.51 -5.30 -2.09
N TRP A 225 14.34 -5.34 -0.76
CA TRP A 225 13.04 -5.61 -0.13
C TRP A 225 12.03 -4.48 -0.38
N ALA A 226 12.44 -3.21 -0.40
CA ALA A 226 11.58 -2.07 -0.73
C ALA A 226 11.10 -2.13 -2.19
N ASP A 227 12.02 -2.33 -3.15
CA ASP A 227 11.72 -2.56 -4.57
C ASP A 227 10.73 -3.73 -4.76
N TYR A 228 10.87 -4.80 -3.97
CA TYR A 228 9.96 -5.94 -4.02
C TYR A 228 8.55 -5.59 -3.49
N PHE A 229 8.46 -4.95 -2.31
CA PHE A 229 7.15 -4.60 -1.73
C PHE A 229 6.38 -3.62 -2.62
N ASP A 230 7.05 -2.58 -3.12
CA ASP A 230 6.46 -1.56 -4.00
C ASP A 230 5.95 -2.16 -5.32
N GLN A 231 6.71 -3.07 -5.95
CA GLN A 231 6.37 -3.59 -7.27
C GLN A 231 5.44 -4.82 -7.27
N ARG A 232 5.28 -5.52 -6.14
CA ARG A 232 4.64 -6.86 -6.11
C ARG A 232 3.67 -7.11 -4.96
N THR A 233 3.41 -6.14 -4.08
CA THR A 233 2.51 -6.36 -2.93
C THR A 233 1.39 -5.32 -2.86
N ASP A 234 0.27 -5.62 -3.49
CA ASP A 234 -0.94 -4.79 -3.49
C ASP A 234 -1.40 -4.44 -2.06
N GLY A 235 -1.91 -3.23 -1.85
CA GLY A 235 -2.43 -2.77 -0.55
C GLY A 235 -1.37 -2.47 0.52
N THR A 236 -0.09 -2.37 0.13
CA THR A 236 1.04 -2.11 1.04
C THR A 236 1.53 -0.67 0.93
N VAL A 237 1.60 0.06 2.06
CA VAL A 237 2.37 1.31 2.14
C VAL A 237 3.79 0.99 2.59
N VAL A 238 4.77 1.34 1.76
CA VAL A 238 6.19 1.10 2.01
C VAL A 238 6.83 2.33 2.66
N SER A 239 7.48 2.14 3.80
CA SER A 239 8.30 3.16 4.48
C SER A 239 9.75 2.69 4.53
N VAL A 240 10.68 3.53 4.06
CA VAL A 240 12.12 3.23 4.01
C VAL A 240 12.88 4.13 4.98
N ASN A 241 13.85 3.57 5.71
CA ASN A 241 14.72 4.29 6.63
C ASN A 241 16.19 3.90 6.40
N ASP A 242 16.88 4.69 5.56
CA ASP A 242 18.29 4.46 5.19
C ASP A 242 19.24 4.55 6.39
N THR A 243 18.86 5.27 7.46
CA THR A 243 19.70 5.41 8.67
C THR A 243 19.71 4.15 9.52
N GLU A 244 18.60 3.40 9.52
CA GLU A 244 18.49 2.10 10.19
C GLU A 244 18.68 0.92 9.23
N GLN A 245 18.88 1.19 7.93
CA GLN A 245 18.88 0.20 6.85
C GLN A 245 17.66 -0.73 6.94
N SER A 246 16.47 -0.13 7.02
CA SER A 246 15.22 -0.85 7.21
C SER A 246 14.12 -0.40 6.25
N VAL A 247 13.22 -1.34 5.95
CA VAL A 247 11.99 -1.11 5.20
C VAL A 247 10.82 -1.70 5.97
N THR A 248 9.69 -1.01 5.98
CA THR A 248 8.43 -1.49 6.57
C THR A 248 7.32 -1.49 5.55
N ALA A 249 6.77 -2.67 5.30
CA ALA A 249 5.50 -2.89 4.62
C ALA A 249 4.34 -2.75 5.61
N LYS A 250 3.53 -1.69 5.50
CA LYS A 250 2.27 -1.54 6.24
C LYS A 250 1.13 -2.11 5.40
N LEU A 251 0.51 -3.19 5.87
CA LEU A 251 -0.67 -3.78 5.28
C LEU A 251 -1.88 -2.93 5.68
N ILE A 252 -2.47 -2.21 4.72
CA ILE A 252 -3.58 -1.27 4.94
C ILE A 252 -4.92 -1.97 4.79
N THR A 253 -5.90 -1.43 5.50
CA THR A 253 -7.19 -2.04 5.77
C THR A 253 -8.40 -1.06 5.49
N LEU A 254 -9.66 -1.51 5.64
CA LEU A 254 -11.03 -0.94 5.51
C LEU A 254 -11.37 -0.33 6.88
N GLY A 255 -12.23 0.67 6.97
CA GLY A 255 -12.77 1.06 8.27
C GLY A 255 -13.88 0.11 8.74
N ASN A 256 -14.82 0.64 9.53
CA ASN A 256 -16.01 -0.09 9.98
C ASN A 256 -16.81 -0.68 8.80
N GLN A 257 -17.38 -1.87 9.00
CA GLN A 257 -18.24 -2.58 8.04
C GLN A 257 -19.43 -3.19 8.76
N GLY A 258 -20.64 -3.01 8.22
CA GLY A 258 -21.90 -3.33 8.89
C GLY A 258 -22.33 -2.22 9.85
N GLN A 259 -22.95 -2.59 10.98
CA GLN A 259 -23.50 -1.61 11.93
C GLN A 259 -22.42 -0.72 12.58
N PHE A 260 -22.77 0.55 12.79
CA PHE A 260 -21.94 1.56 13.43
C PHE A 260 -22.76 2.40 14.44
N ALA A 261 -22.09 3.11 15.35
CA ALA A 261 -22.72 4.11 16.20
C ALA A 261 -22.74 5.45 15.45
N VAL A 262 -23.88 6.16 15.45
CA VAL A 262 -23.93 7.53 14.92
C VAL A 262 -22.99 8.39 15.78
N PRO A 263 -22.05 9.16 15.18
CA PRO A 263 -21.15 10.04 15.94
C PRO A 263 -21.94 11.05 16.77
N SER A 264 -21.38 11.54 17.88
CA SER A 264 -21.97 12.61 18.68
C SER A 264 -21.72 14.00 18.08
N ASP A 265 -22.63 14.94 18.32
CA ASP A 265 -22.51 16.36 17.91
C ASP A 265 -21.35 17.10 18.62
N ASP A 266 -20.94 16.60 19.79
CA ASP A 266 -19.85 17.18 20.59
C ASP A 266 -18.44 16.83 20.07
N GLY A 267 -18.35 16.02 19.02
CA GLY A 267 -17.09 15.59 18.40
C GLY A 267 -16.22 14.70 19.28
N SER A 268 -16.81 14.00 20.26
CA SER A 268 -16.09 13.05 21.11
C SER A 268 -15.98 11.64 20.51
N ASP A 269 -16.90 11.26 19.61
CA ASP A 269 -16.90 10.01 18.86
C ASP A 269 -16.88 10.26 17.33
N GLU A 270 -16.40 9.29 16.55
CA GLU A 270 -16.26 9.38 15.08
C GLU A 270 -16.48 8.03 14.38
N VAL A 271 -16.98 8.03 13.15
CA VAL A 271 -17.08 6.84 12.29
C VAL A 271 -15.93 6.87 11.27
N GLU A 272 -14.90 6.09 11.55
CA GLU A 272 -13.72 5.99 10.71
C GLU A 272 -14.00 5.19 9.42
N VAL A 273 -13.78 5.83 8.27
CA VAL A 273 -13.79 5.22 6.93
C VAL A 273 -12.35 5.02 6.47
N ARG A 274 -12.02 3.83 5.95
CA ARG A 274 -10.70 3.54 5.37
C ARG A 274 -10.80 2.63 4.15
N GLY A 275 -9.76 2.63 3.33
CA GLY A 275 -9.63 1.75 2.18
C GLY A 275 -10.48 2.14 0.98
N LEU A 276 -11.33 3.16 1.10
CA LEU A 276 -12.15 3.66 0.00
C LEU A 276 -11.26 4.14 -1.15
N GLN A 277 -11.51 3.58 -2.33
CA GLN A 277 -10.89 3.95 -3.60
C GLN A 277 -12.00 3.97 -4.66
N ASP A 278 -11.85 4.81 -5.68
CA ASP A 278 -12.54 4.72 -6.97
C ASP A 278 -14.03 4.33 -6.87
N GLY A 279 -14.87 5.23 -6.34
CA GLY A 279 -16.32 4.98 -6.22
C GLY A 279 -16.66 3.78 -5.34
N GLY A 280 -15.86 3.51 -4.31
CA GLY A 280 -15.95 2.26 -3.54
C GLY A 280 -17.11 2.12 -2.56
N LEU A 281 -17.94 3.15 -2.31
CA LEU A 281 -19.06 3.04 -1.37
C LEU A 281 -20.13 2.09 -1.93
N GLN A 282 -20.68 1.22 -1.09
CA GLN A 282 -21.67 0.21 -1.47
C GLN A 282 -22.97 0.32 -0.67
N GLU A 283 -22.88 0.78 0.58
CA GLU A 283 -24.01 0.98 1.48
C GLU A 283 -23.60 2.03 2.54
N LEU A 284 -24.46 3.00 2.82
CA LEU A 284 -24.31 3.89 3.98
C LEU A 284 -25.70 4.29 4.48
N ASP A 285 -26.20 3.46 5.38
CA ASP A 285 -27.57 3.49 5.88
C ASP A 285 -27.57 3.75 7.39
N PHE A 286 -28.45 4.66 7.84
CA PHE A 286 -28.64 4.97 9.25
C PHE A 286 -30.05 5.45 9.56
N THR A 287 -30.49 5.20 10.80
CA THR A 287 -31.78 5.61 11.34
C THR A 287 -31.57 6.63 12.44
N LEU A 288 -32.03 7.86 12.21
CA LEU A 288 -32.04 8.90 13.23
C LEU A 288 -33.30 8.83 14.10
N ARG A 289 -33.13 9.17 15.39
CA ARG A 289 -34.20 9.34 16.37
C ARG A 289 -34.26 10.79 16.87
N PRO A 290 -35.45 11.32 17.18
CA PRO A 290 -35.57 12.66 17.72
C PRO A 290 -35.11 12.74 19.19
N GLU A 291 -34.49 13.83 19.60
CA GLU A 291 -34.13 14.10 21.01
C GLU A 291 -35.34 14.16 21.93
N ASN A 292 -36.51 14.55 21.40
CA ASN A 292 -37.75 14.66 22.15
C ASN A 292 -38.88 13.87 21.45
N PRO A 293 -38.93 12.53 21.59
CA PRO A 293 -39.92 11.70 20.89
C PRO A 293 -41.38 12.01 21.26
N ASP A 294 -41.63 12.48 22.48
CA ASP A 294 -42.96 12.86 22.98
C ASP A 294 -43.43 14.26 22.52
N SER A 295 -42.53 15.15 22.06
CA SER A 295 -42.88 16.53 21.68
C SER A 295 -41.77 17.25 20.90
N ASN A 296 -42.12 17.97 19.82
CA ASN A 296 -41.17 18.67 18.95
C ASN A 296 -40.15 17.75 18.25
N LYS A 297 -40.60 16.53 17.88
CA LYS A 297 -39.80 15.40 17.38
C LYS A 297 -38.61 15.81 16.50
N PHE A 298 -38.83 16.08 15.21
CA PHE A 298 -37.80 16.58 14.28
C PHE A 298 -38.06 18.05 13.92
N SER A 299 -38.44 18.84 14.92
CA SER A 299 -38.92 20.22 14.74
C SER A 299 -37.78 21.16 14.36
N SER A 300 -37.73 21.62 13.12
CA SER A 300 -36.60 22.40 12.57
C SER A 300 -35.27 21.63 12.62
N LEU A 301 -35.34 20.33 12.29
CA LEU A 301 -34.18 19.45 12.08
C LEU A 301 -33.15 20.14 11.16
N ASP A 302 -31.93 20.28 11.64
CA ASP A 302 -30.75 20.76 10.92
C ASP A 302 -29.60 19.91 11.44
N TRP A 303 -29.40 18.73 10.85
CA TRP A 303 -28.43 17.73 11.31
C TRP A 303 -27.55 17.30 10.14
N SER A 304 -26.25 17.12 10.38
CA SER A 304 -25.31 16.74 9.34
C SER A 304 -24.35 15.65 9.75
N MET A 305 -23.97 14.83 8.76
CA MET A 305 -22.74 14.04 8.80
C MET A 305 -21.67 14.76 7.96
N TYR A 306 -20.46 14.95 8.50
CA TYR A 306 -19.42 15.76 7.85
C TYR A 306 -18.01 15.17 7.99
N VAL A 307 -17.09 15.67 7.16
CA VAL A 307 -15.67 15.31 7.10
C VAL A 307 -14.82 16.57 7.02
N GLU A 308 -13.73 16.63 7.81
CA GLU A 308 -12.75 17.72 7.79
C GLU A 308 -11.32 17.20 7.59
N GLU A 309 -10.78 17.32 6.38
CA GLU A 309 -9.42 16.93 6.01
C GLU A 309 -8.63 18.18 5.53
N GLY A 310 -8.47 19.13 6.45
CA GLY A 310 -7.75 20.38 6.23
C GLY A 310 -8.51 21.38 5.36
N ASP A 311 -8.08 21.53 4.11
CA ASP A 311 -8.75 22.36 3.10
C ASP A 311 -9.86 21.57 2.37
N ARG A 312 -9.79 20.23 2.37
CA ARG A 312 -10.88 19.37 1.88
C ARG A 312 -11.93 19.17 2.96
N ARG A 313 -13.18 19.51 2.67
CA ARG A 313 -14.30 19.36 3.60
C ARG A 313 -15.55 18.94 2.86
N MET A 314 -16.35 18.12 3.51
CA MET A 314 -17.65 17.68 2.98
C MET A 314 -18.68 17.66 4.09
N GLU A 315 -19.92 17.99 3.77
CA GLU A 315 -21.05 17.90 4.69
C GLU A 315 -22.29 17.42 3.94
N ILE A 316 -22.97 16.45 4.54
CA ILE A 316 -24.25 15.91 4.10
C ILE A 316 -25.26 16.28 5.18
N ASN A 317 -26.12 17.25 4.87
CA ASN A 317 -27.06 17.87 5.79
C ASN A 317 -28.50 17.42 5.49
N LEU A 318 -29.27 17.23 6.54
CA LEU A 318 -30.70 16.93 6.51
C LEU A 318 -31.42 18.14 7.11
N ASP A 319 -32.13 18.89 6.25
CA ASP A 319 -32.93 20.06 6.66
C ASP A 319 -34.41 19.71 6.66
N GLY A 320 -35.08 19.96 7.78
CA GLY A 320 -36.41 19.47 8.05
C GLY A 320 -37.47 20.55 8.26
N PRO A 321 -38.74 20.14 8.37
CA PRO A 321 -39.87 21.05 8.48
C PRO A 321 -39.86 21.73 9.85
N SER A 322 -40.46 22.91 9.96
CA SER A 322 -40.47 23.67 11.22
C SER A 322 -41.13 22.96 12.41
N ASN A 323 -41.96 21.93 12.19
CA ASN A 323 -42.70 21.21 13.24
C ASN A 323 -42.24 19.74 13.45
N GLY A 324 -41.89 19.02 12.37
CA GLY A 324 -41.33 17.66 12.42
C GLY A 324 -42.33 16.59 12.87
N GLU A 325 -43.29 16.23 12.01
CA GLU A 325 -44.29 15.18 12.28
C GLU A 325 -44.16 13.98 11.31
N CYS A 326 -44.83 12.87 11.62
CA CYS A 326 -44.84 11.67 10.77
C CYS A 326 -45.53 11.97 9.44
N GLY A 327 -44.88 11.62 8.33
CA GLY A 327 -45.29 11.94 6.97
C GLY A 327 -44.79 13.29 6.44
N ASP A 328 -44.15 14.11 7.28
CA ASP A 328 -43.44 15.30 6.78
C ASP A 328 -42.17 14.91 6.02
N LYS A 329 -41.71 15.84 5.19
CA LYS A 329 -40.58 15.70 4.27
C LYS A 329 -39.31 16.35 4.80
N VAL A 330 -38.17 15.77 4.44
CA VAL A 330 -36.82 16.24 4.81
C VAL A 330 -36.00 16.36 3.54
N ASP A 331 -35.39 17.52 3.35
CA ASP A 331 -34.49 17.82 2.24
C ASP A 331 -33.07 17.35 2.58
N LEU A 332 -32.30 16.94 1.57
CA LEU A 332 -30.88 16.61 1.72
C LEU A 332 -30.02 17.58 0.92
N ASN A 333 -28.95 18.08 1.55
CA ASN A 333 -27.97 18.99 0.93
C ASN A 333 -26.57 18.38 1.02
N VAL A 334 -25.83 18.32 -0.10
CA VAL A 334 -24.41 17.90 -0.11
C VAL A 334 -23.52 19.10 -0.47
N TYR A 335 -22.65 19.47 0.46
CA TYR A 335 -21.61 20.48 0.30
C TYR A 335 -20.24 19.81 0.20
N TYR A 336 -19.42 20.21 -0.77
CA TYR A 336 -18.02 19.82 -0.88
C TYR A 336 -17.12 21.01 -1.24
N THR A 337 -15.92 21.08 -0.66
CA THR A 337 -14.88 22.05 -1.01
C THR A 337 -13.50 21.41 -0.89
N ASP A 338 -12.54 21.83 -1.72
CA ASP A 338 -11.12 21.47 -1.64
C ASP A 338 -10.18 22.65 -1.34
N ASP A 339 -10.73 23.86 -1.19
CA ASP A 339 -10.00 25.12 -0.97
C ASP A 339 -10.23 25.75 0.42
N GLY A 340 -10.85 25.00 1.33
CA GLY A 340 -11.19 25.46 2.67
C GLY A 340 -12.48 26.28 2.75
N GLY A 341 -13.28 26.32 1.67
CA GLY A 341 -14.60 26.96 1.61
C GLY A 341 -14.61 28.37 1.02
N ASP A 342 -13.56 28.75 0.29
CA ASP A 342 -13.59 29.95 -0.57
C ASP A 342 -14.54 29.67 -1.77
N THR A 343 -14.50 28.46 -2.33
CA THR A 343 -15.46 27.93 -3.30
C THR A 343 -16.01 26.56 -2.89
N TYR A 344 -17.15 26.16 -3.47
CA TYR A 344 -17.77 24.87 -3.16
C TYR A 344 -18.59 24.28 -4.31
N HIS A 345 -18.85 22.98 -4.24
CA HIS A 345 -19.85 22.24 -5.01
C HIS A 345 -21.07 22.00 -4.11
N GLY A 346 -22.26 22.30 -4.62
CA GLY A 346 -23.52 22.24 -3.88
C GLY A 346 -24.56 21.42 -4.62
N TRP A 347 -25.21 20.52 -3.89
CA TRP A 347 -26.26 19.64 -4.41
C TRP A 347 -27.45 19.67 -3.46
N VAL A 348 -28.66 19.78 -4.01
CA VAL A 348 -29.92 19.90 -3.24
C VAL A 348 -30.95 18.89 -3.73
N ALA A 349 -31.40 18.01 -2.84
CA ALA A 349 -32.48 17.05 -3.07
C ALA A 349 -33.69 17.42 -2.21
N GLN A 350 -34.74 17.95 -2.84
CA GLN A 350 -36.00 18.33 -2.17
C GLN A 350 -36.88 17.09 -1.92
N ASP A 351 -37.60 17.07 -0.78
CA ASP A 351 -38.50 15.98 -0.34
C ASP A 351 -37.82 14.59 -0.26
N ALA A 352 -36.47 14.55 -0.19
CA ALA A 352 -35.61 13.37 -0.33
C ALA A 352 -36.01 12.22 0.60
N TYR A 353 -36.23 12.53 1.88
CA TYR A 353 -36.68 11.55 2.88
C TYR A 353 -38.02 11.92 3.49
N THR A 354 -38.61 10.99 4.23
CA THR A 354 -39.90 11.17 4.91
C THR A 354 -39.78 10.66 6.33
N ILE A 355 -40.23 11.45 7.31
CA ILE A 355 -40.27 11.03 8.71
C ILE A 355 -41.35 9.95 8.84
N THR A 356 -41.03 8.80 9.42
CA THR A 356 -41.97 7.67 9.64
C THR A 356 -42.06 7.31 11.13
N ASP A 357 -43.01 6.47 11.49
CA ASP A 357 -43.04 5.74 12.77
C ASP A 357 -42.44 4.33 12.61
N ASP A 358 -42.25 3.62 13.72
CA ASP A 358 -41.66 2.28 13.72
C ASP A 358 -42.43 1.25 12.86
N ASP A 359 -43.75 1.38 12.78
CA ASP A 359 -44.64 0.52 11.96
C ASP A 359 -44.79 1.04 10.50
N GLY A 360 -44.35 2.27 10.22
CA GLY A 360 -44.29 2.89 8.89
C GLY A 360 -45.65 3.34 8.31
N ASP A 361 -46.69 3.51 9.14
CA ASP A 361 -48.04 3.86 8.69
C ASP A 361 -48.58 5.21 9.20
N CYS A 362 -47.89 5.85 10.15
CA CYS A 362 -48.28 7.13 10.76
C CYS A 362 -49.70 7.13 11.38
N THR A 363 -50.23 5.98 11.83
CA THR A 363 -51.58 5.87 12.41
C THR A 363 -51.62 5.66 13.91
N THR A 364 -50.48 5.42 14.56
CA THR A 364 -50.33 5.18 16.00
C THR A 364 -49.56 6.33 16.68
N ASP A 365 -49.50 6.30 18.02
CA ASP A 365 -48.65 7.21 18.81
C ASP A 365 -47.21 6.65 18.95
N ASP A 366 -46.74 5.85 17.98
CA ASP A 366 -45.45 5.16 18.07
C ASP A 366 -44.25 6.12 17.85
N PRO A 367 -43.03 5.73 18.31
CA PRO A 367 -41.84 6.55 18.15
C PRO A 367 -41.54 6.80 16.68
N VAL A 368 -41.18 8.05 16.34
CA VAL A 368 -40.77 8.39 14.98
C VAL A 368 -39.29 8.11 14.75
N LYS A 369 -38.94 8.03 13.47
CA LYS A 369 -37.59 7.86 12.94
C LYS A 369 -37.45 8.59 11.61
N LEU A 370 -36.20 8.79 11.20
CA LEU A 370 -35.84 9.12 9.83
C LEU A 370 -34.83 8.06 9.36
N GLU A 371 -35.24 7.24 8.40
CA GLU A 371 -34.37 6.23 7.76
C GLU A 371 -33.69 6.89 6.54
N VAL A 372 -32.36 6.87 6.51
CA VAL A 372 -31.53 7.57 5.53
C VAL A 372 -30.59 6.57 4.87
N SER A 373 -30.50 6.59 3.53
CA SER A 373 -29.53 5.82 2.75
C SER A 373 -28.79 6.76 1.82
N LEU A 374 -27.51 7.00 2.10
CA LEU A 374 -26.63 7.85 1.29
C LEU A 374 -26.09 7.13 0.03
N THR A 375 -26.70 5.97 -0.28
CA THR A 375 -26.45 5.14 -1.45
C THR A 375 -27.74 4.82 -2.22
N ASP A 376 -28.80 5.61 -2.03
CA ASP A 376 -30.07 5.47 -2.76
C ASP A 376 -30.03 6.18 -4.13
N SER A 377 -29.75 5.39 -5.18
CA SER A 377 -29.80 5.81 -6.60
C SER A 377 -31.18 6.23 -7.13
N SER A 378 -32.21 6.31 -6.29
CA SER A 378 -33.52 6.87 -6.64
C SER A 378 -33.75 8.30 -6.12
N ILE A 379 -32.78 8.86 -5.38
CA ILE A 379 -32.79 10.25 -4.91
C ILE A 379 -31.86 11.07 -5.81
N ASP A 380 -32.46 11.89 -6.68
CA ASP A 380 -31.75 12.87 -7.52
C ASP A 380 -31.59 14.21 -6.76
N ALA A 381 -30.41 14.83 -6.84
CA ALA A 381 -30.12 16.17 -6.34
C ALA A 381 -29.74 17.12 -7.49
N GLU A 382 -30.23 18.36 -7.47
CA GLU A 382 -29.88 19.41 -8.44
C GLU A 382 -28.57 20.10 -8.05
N TYR A 383 -27.70 20.39 -9.04
CA TYR A 383 -26.48 21.18 -8.82
C TYR A 383 -26.81 22.68 -8.70
N GLU A 384 -26.95 23.17 -7.47
CA GLU A 384 -27.37 24.54 -7.18
C GLU A 384 -26.76 25.13 -5.91
N THR A 385 -27.00 26.44 -5.71
CA THR A 385 -26.56 27.18 -4.52
C THR A 385 -27.33 26.71 -3.27
N ILE A 386 -26.63 26.14 -2.29
CA ILE A 386 -27.22 25.77 -1.00
C ILE A 386 -27.57 27.04 -0.20
N ASN A 387 -28.81 27.14 0.25
CA ASN A 387 -29.34 28.35 0.86
C ASN A 387 -29.12 28.39 2.38
N GLY A 388 -28.22 29.25 2.85
CA GLY A 388 -28.05 29.56 4.28
C GLY A 388 -26.77 29.00 4.89
N LYS A 389 -26.86 28.57 6.15
CA LYS A 389 -25.81 27.85 6.90
C LYS A 389 -26.39 26.48 7.25
N MET A 390 -25.65 25.41 6.97
CA MET A 390 -25.92 24.03 7.37
C MET A 390 -25.42 23.80 8.80
N ALA A 391 -25.64 22.63 9.41
CA ALA A 391 -25.24 22.37 10.79
C ALA A 391 -23.76 22.70 11.08
N GLN A 392 -22.83 22.27 10.22
CA GLN A 392 -21.40 22.51 10.37
C GLN A 392 -20.91 23.72 9.54
N TYR A 393 -20.91 23.62 8.22
CA TYR A 393 -20.35 24.62 7.30
C TYR A 393 -21.38 25.64 6.83
N ASN A 394 -20.88 26.70 6.19
CA ASN A 394 -21.68 27.84 5.78
C ASN A 394 -21.45 28.15 4.30
N PRO A 395 -22.24 27.56 3.38
CA PRO A 395 -22.16 27.84 1.95
C PRO A 395 -22.23 29.35 1.63
N SER A 396 -22.95 30.12 2.46
CA SER A 396 -23.07 31.58 2.31
C SER A 396 -21.78 32.39 2.58
N SER A 397 -20.66 31.77 3.00
CA SER A 397 -19.35 32.44 3.08
C SER A 397 -18.45 32.24 1.86
N GLY A 398 -18.71 31.23 1.04
CA GLY A 398 -18.00 30.98 -0.23
C GLY A 398 -18.86 31.32 -1.45
N SER A 399 -18.47 30.80 -2.61
CA SER A 399 -19.28 30.82 -3.83
C SER A 399 -19.35 29.44 -4.48
N LEU A 400 -20.53 29.08 -5.01
CA LEU A 400 -20.68 27.89 -5.85
C LEU A 400 -19.75 28.00 -7.07
N VAL A 401 -19.18 26.88 -7.50
CA VAL A 401 -18.44 26.78 -8.77
C VAL A 401 -19.43 26.80 -9.95
N ASP A 402 -19.16 27.57 -11.00
CA ASP A 402 -20.07 27.72 -12.16
C ASP A 402 -20.47 26.37 -12.80
N SER A 403 -19.55 25.41 -12.82
CA SER A 403 -19.77 24.05 -13.33
C SER A 403 -18.71 23.06 -12.80
N VAL A 404 -19.13 21.84 -12.45
CA VAL A 404 -18.25 20.69 -12.13
C VAL A 404 -18.36 19.62 -13.22
N THR A 405 -17.30 18.86 -13.47
CA THR A 405 -17.33 17.66 -14.32
C THR A 405 -16.80 16.49 -13.50
N PHE A 406 -17.43 15.32 -13.59
CA PHE A 406 -16.93 14.10 -12.96
C PHE A 406 -16.04 13.35 -13.96
N ASP A 407 -14.76 13.75 -14.07
CA ASP A 407 -13.79 13.15 -15.00
C ASP A 407 -12.55 12.53 -14.31
N GLU A 408 -12.47 12.63 -12.98
CA GLU A 408 -11.28 12.27 -12.21
C GLU A 408 -11.14 10.76 -11.89
N PHE A 409 -12.23 9.99 -11.93
CA PHE A 409 -12.25 8.57 -11.54
C PHE A 409 -12.90 7.67 -12.60
N ASP A 410 -12.12 6.75 -13.19
CA ASP A 410 -12.56 5.77 -14.21
C ASP A 410 -13.73 4.85 -13.77
N SER A 411 -14.04 4.82 -12.47
CA SER A 411 -15.08 4.03 -11.83
C SER A 411 -16.41 4.75 -11.64
N ASP A 412 -16.42 6.08 -11.83
CA ASP A 412 -17.65 6.88 -11.72
C ASP A 412 -18.64 6.38 -12.80
N PRO A 413 -19.84 5.90 -12.42
CA PRO A 413 -20.77 5.29 -13.38
C PRO A 413 -21.19 6.25 -14.50
N ASP A 414 -21.05 7.56 -14.27
CA ASP A 414 -21.41 8.66 -15.17
C ASP A 414 -20.21 9.59 -15.47
N THR A 415 -19.03 8.97 -15.66
CA THR A 415 -17.79 9.60 -16.17
C THR A 415 -18.02 10.56 -17.36
N ASP A 416 -17.31 11.68 -17.35
CA ASP A 416 -17.38 12.81 -18.32
C ASP A 416 -18.68 13.66 -18.27
N ASN A 417 -19.60 13.45 -17.33
CA ASN A 417 -20.77 14.33 -17.16
C ASN A 417 -20.39 15.68 -16.52
N THR A 418 -20.87 16.78 -17.11
CA THR A 418 -20.71 18.17 -16.60
C THR A 418 -22.04 18.72 -16.10
N TYR A 419 -22.05 19.22 -14.87
CA TYR A 419 -23.20 19.83 -14.19
C TYR A 419 -22.96 21.33 -14.04
N THR A 420 -23.96 22.17 -14.36
CA THR A 420 -23.82 23.64 -14.45
C THR A 420 -24.90 24.36 -13.63
N GLU A 421 -24.54 25.40 -12.87
CA GLU A 421 -25.51 26.15 -12.06
C GLU A 421 -26.66 26.69 -12.92
N GLY A 422 -27.90 26.41 -12.51
CA GLY A 422 -29.11 26.93 -13.15
C GLY A 422 -29.43 26.32 -14.52
N ALA A 423 -28.75 25.24 -14.91
CA ALA A 423 -29.15 24.40 -16.04
C ALA A 423 -30.31 23.44 -15.68
N GLY A 424 -30.50 23.14 -14.40
CA GLY A 424 -31.37 22.06 -13.93
C GLY A 424 -30.73 20.68 -14.10
N ASP A 425 -29.39 20.61 -14.03
CA ASP A 425 -28.64 19.36 -14.10
C ASP A 425 -28.72 18.66 -12.73
N THR A 426 -29.05 17.37 -12.74
CA THR A 426 -29.24 16.54 -11.55
C THR A 426 -28.37 15.31 -11.58
N GLU A 427 -27.94 14.83 -10.42
CA GLU A 427 -27.29 13.52 -10.28
C GLU A 427 -27.83 12.78 -9.04
N SER A 428 -27.75 11.46 -9.07
CA SER A 428 -28.14 10.55 -8.00
C SER A 428 -27.20 10.65 -6.78
N ILE A 429 -27.77 10.52 -5.58
CA ILE A 429 -27.03 10.70 -4.32
C ILE A 429 -25.95 9.64 -4.12
N ASP A 430 -26.12 8.41 -4.59
CA ASP A 430 -25.08 7.39 -4.52
C ASP A 430 -23.86 7.77 -5.37
N VAL A 431 -24.05 8.38 -6.55
CA VAL A 431 -22.94 8.89 -7.37
C VAL A 431 -22.28 10.09 -6.71
N ILE A 432 -23.06 11.10 -6.29
CA ILE A 432 -22.55 12.33 -5.65
C ILE A 432 -21.71 12.02 -4.40
N VAL A 433 -22.25 11.23 -3.47
CA VAL A 433 -21.57 10.94 -2.19
C VAL A 433 -20.29 10.14 -2.43
N ASN A 434 -20.34 9.16 -3.33
CA ASN A 434 -19.25 8.26 -3.60
C ASN A 434 -18.11 8.94 -4.40
N HIS A 435 -18.46 9.84 -5.32
CA HIS A 435 -17.52 10.74 -5.99
C HIS A 435 -16.75 11.58 -4.96
N TYR A 436 -17.42 12.35 -4.10
CA TYR A 436 -16.72 13.21 -3.13
C TYR A 436 -15.99 12.43 -2.02
N PHE A 437 -16.52 11.30 -1.56
CA PHE A 437 -15.80 10.43 -0.64
C PHE A 437 -14.49 9.89 -1.25
N SER A 438 -14.44 9.65 -2.56
CA SER A 438 -13.20 9.22 -3.21
C SER A 438 -12.11 10.32 -3.24
N HIS A 439 -12.49 11.60 -3.31
CA HIS A 439 -11.58 12.74 -3.11
C HIS A 439 -11.08 12.89 -1.65
N LEU A 440 -11.81 12.35 -0.66
CA LEU A 440 -11.43 12.31 0.76
C LEU A 440 -10.58 11.07 1.11
N GLY A 441 -10.53 10.08 0.22
CA GLY A 441 -9.86 8.79 0.43
C GLY A 441 -8.32 8.87 0.52
N PRO A 442 -7.65 7.78 0.96
CA PRO A 442 -8.21 6.46 1.30
C PRO A 442 -8.55 6.31 2.79
N ARG A 443 -8.58 7.39 3.57
CA ARG A 443 -8.99 7.38 4.98
C ARG A 443 -9.48 8.77 5.36
N PHE A 444 -10.64 8.82 6.03
CA PHE A 444 -11.21 10.00 6.65
C PHE A 444 -12.15 9.59 7.79
N ASN A 445 -12.55 10.55 8.61
CA ASN A 445 -13.47 10.33 9.72
C ASN A 445 -14.80 11.07 9.46
N LEU A 446 -15.91 10.35 9.58
CA LEU A 446 -17.26 10.91 9.58
C LEU A 446 -17.62 11.36 11.00
N LEU A 447 -18.02 12.62 11.13
CA LEU A 447 -18.43 13.29 12.35
C LEU A 447 -19.89 13.73 12.22
N ALA A 448 -20.55 14.05 13.34
CA ALA A 448 -21.92 14.58 13.35
C ALA A 448 -21.94 16.02 13.86
N ALA A 449 -22.92 16.80 13.41
CA ALA A 449 -23.22 18.13 13.93
C ALA A 449 -24.74 18.38 13.94
N ASP A 450 -25.26 18.90 15.05
CA ASP A 450 -26.59 19.55 15.08
C ASP A 450 -26.42 21.07 14.90
N GLY A 451 -27.39 21.67 14.22
CA GLY A 451 -27.35 23.04 13.79
C GLY A 451 -27.77 24.07 14.83
N ASN A 452 -28.06 25.28 14.34
CA ASN A 452 -28.38 26.40 15.23
C ASN A 452 -29.79 26.30 15.86
N SER A 453 -30.60 25.33 15.45
CA SER A 453 -31.89 24.97 16.05
C SER A 453 -31.72 24.39 17.47
N GLY A 454 -30.62 23.66 17.70
CA GLY A 454 -30.29 22.94 18.93
C GLY A 454 -30.87 21.53 18.96
N ASN A 455 -30.13 20.60 19.60
CA ASN A 455 -30.29 19.14 19.53
C ASN A 455 -31.71 18.64 19.19
N THR A 456 -31.92 18.40 17.91
CA THR A 456 -33.15 17.84 17.33
C THR A 456 -33.07 16.32 17.21
N VAL A 457 -31.85 15.79 17.03
CA VAL A 457 -31.53 14.36 16.95
C VAL A 457 -31.01 13.88 18.30
N SER A 458 -31.24 12.60 18.62
CA SER A 458 -30.55 11.91 19.70
C SER A 458 -29.59 10.89 19.10
N GLU A 459 -28.32 11.24 18.97
CA GLU A 459 -27.28 10.39 18.39
C GLU A 459 -27.17 9.06 19.16
N SER A 460 -27.35 9.11 20.49
CA SER A 460 -27.29 7.93 21.36
C SER A 460 -28.47 6.95 21.24
N ASP A 461 -29.64 7.43 20.80
CA ASP A 461 -30.80 6.57 20.51
C ASP A 461 -30.92 6.24 19.00
N SER A 462 -30.06 6.83 18.16
CA SER A 462 -29.95 6.60 16.72
C SER A 462 -29.03 5.41 16.39
N THR A 463 -29.15 4.85 15.18
CA THR A 463 -28.37 3.67 14.76
C THR A 463 -27.73 3.86 13.39
N GLY A 464 -26.44 3.54 13.27
CA GLY A 464 -25.82 3.27 11.97
C GLY A 464 -26.14 1.83 11.56
N ASP A 465 -27.03 1.67 10.60
CA ASP A 465 -27.66 0.37 10.31
C ASP A 465 -26.77 -0.50 9.43
N SER A 466 -26.08 0.12 8.47
CA SER A 466 -25.00 -0.52 7.74
C SER A 466 -24.08 0.49 7.07
N ILE A 467 -22.78 0.25 7.11
CA ILE A 467 -21.82 0.87 6.20
C ILE A 467 -21.04 -0.24 5.48
N GLN A 468 -21.02 -0.21 4.15
CA GLN A 468 -20.25 -1.10 3.32
C GLN A 468 -19.52 -0.29 2.23
N TYR A 469 -18.27 -0.65 2.00
CA TYR A 469 -17.45 -0.09 0.94
C TYR A 469 -16.31 -1.04 0.58
N THR A 470 -15.78 -0.90 -0.63
CA THR A 470 -14.61 -1.61 -1.11
C THR A 470 -13.31 -0.91 -0.68
N GLY A 471 -12.30 -1.74 -0.39
CA GLY A 471 -11.06 -1.41 0.32
C GLY A 471 -10.52 -2.68 1.03
N THR A 472 -9.62 -2.58 2.02
CA THR A 472 -8.82 -3.77 2.45
C THR A 472 -8.82 -4.33 3.93
N ASP A 473 -9.70 -4.01 4.93
CA ASP A 473 -9.79 -4.63 6.32
C ASP A 473 -10.68 -5.80 6.22
N VAL A 474 -10.05 -6.71 5.53
CA VAL A 474 -10.37 -8.05 5.71
C VAL A 474 -9.53 -8.44 6.93
N ILE A 475 -10.24 -8.75 8.02
CA ILE A 475 -9.84 -9.55 9.19
C ILE A 475 -8.51 -10.30 8.94
N THR A 476 -7.37 -9.74 9.36
CA THR A 476 -6.08 -10.18 8.80
C THR A 476 -5.67 -11.57 9.29
N TYR A 477 -5.77 -12.55 8.38
CA TYR A 477 -5.34 -13.92 8.59
C TYR A 477 -3.82 -14.01 8.43
N LEU A 478 -3.12 -14.28 9.53
CA LEU A 478 -1.69 -14.48 9.54
C LEU A 478 -1.37 -15.95 9.25
N HIS A 479 -0.94 -16.22 8.03
CA HIS A 479 -0.40 -17.50 7.59
C HIS A 479 1.13 -17.38 7.46
N VAL A 480 1.76 -17.10 8.59
CA VAL A 480 3.21 -16.96 8.74
C VAL A 480 3.78 -18.30 9.18
N SER A 481 4.87 -18.76 8.57
CA SER A 481 5.62 -19.94 9.02
C SER A 481 7.12 -19.66 9.06
N GLU A 482 7.79 -20.20 10.07
CA GLU A 482 9.25 -20.20 10.18
C GLU A 482 9.80 -21.56 9.77
N ASN A 483 10.81 -21.54 8.91
CA ASN A 483 11.40 -22.73 8.31
C ASN A 483 12.92 -22.63 8.42
N GLU A 484 13.53 -23.41 9.31
CA GLU A 484 14.97 -23.37 9.55
C GLU A 484 15.71 -24.34 8.62
N VAL A 485 16.66 -23.81 7.84
CA VAL A 485 17.51 -24.58 6.93
C VAL A 485 18.98 -24.43 7.34
N GLU A 486 19.61 -25.53 7.74
CA GLU A 486 21.05 -25.56 8.02
C GLU A 486 21.84 -25.74 6.72
N VAL A 487 22.81 -24.85 6.48
CA VAL A 487 23.59 -24.79 5.24
C VAL A 487 25.06 -25.09 5.53
N ARG A 488 25.61 -26.07 4.81
CA ARG A 488 27.02 -26.46 4.87
C ARG A 488 27.60 -26.71 3.49
N PHE A 489 28.92 -26.57 3.36
CA PHE A 489 29.64 -26.81 2.11
C PHE A 489 30.52 -28.07 2.19
N GLU A 490 30.49 -28.88 1.13
CA GLU A 490 31.30 -30.11 0.90
C GLU A 490 32.27 -29.92 -0.28
#